data_AF-A0A8S3S223-F1
#
_entry.id   AF-A0A8S3S223-F1
#
_cell.length_a   1.000
_cell.length_b   1.000
_cell.length_c   1.000
_cell.angle_alpha   90.00
_cell.angle_beta   90.00
_cell.angle_gamma   90.00
#
_symmetry.space_group_name_H-M   'P 1'
#
loop_
_entity.id
_entity.type
_entity.pdbx_description
1 polymer ?
#
loop_
_entity_poly.entity_id
_entity_poly.type
_entity_poly.pdbx_seq_one_letter_code
_entity_poly.pdbx_strand_id
1 'polypeptide(L)'
;MSGQRGQRGINTDGFRYNNPHTVSIRPEPYDGGEDWEEYISHFEVCAEHGRWRDADKVLALAAALRGPARTFYISLEQTEKRDYGILTQRLGLRFGSTRQQNRWLSRLEMRKRNPGEAIAALADDLRQMAQRAYIDLDARAQEVLALNQLYKSVTPEVKYQCTNQGCRTVAGAVEVIERYEAIIGDGSEKKKGSVRMTTDTHLGEASNFSQEPSENQFHDSINGLTRRISQLEGTKQNYSNSWQNNNNRRPQWGNTNNRQAKCFICESTSHLCRYCPFYLRYKQENARHDNTGGQQGSKDQDNRNSQSINQGNFSSPLAR
;
A
#
# COMPACT_ATOMS: atom_id res chain seq x y z
N MET A 1 -34.00 -48.87 80.30
CA MET A 1 -34.14 -47.40 80.22
C MET A 1 -32.77 -46.85 79.88
N SER A 2 -32.56 -46.44 78.62
CA SER A 2 -32.28 -45.02 78.26
C SER A 2 -30.79 -44.67 78.48
N GLY A 3 -30.01 -44.14 77.54
CA GLY A 3 -30.26 -43.63 76.20
C GLY A 3 -28.93 -43.13 75.60
N GLN A 4 -28.92 -43.03 74.28
CA GLN A 4 -27.83 -42.54 73.43
C GLN A 4 -27.58 -41.03 73.58
N ARG A 5 -26.32 -40.59 73.34
CA ARG A 5 -25.90 -39.36 72.63
C ARG A 5 -24.37 -39.45 72.51
N GLY A 6 -23.71 -39.50 71.36
CA GLY A 6 -24.05 -38.97 70.04
C GLY A 6 -23.02 -37.91 69.67
N GLN A 7 -21.77 -38.31 69.42
CA GLN A 7 -20.77 -37.45 68.78
C GLN A 7 -21.14 -37.34 67.29
N ARG A 8 -21.57 -36.15 66.85
CA ARG A 8 -21.76 -35.84 65.43
C ARG A 8 -20.49 -35.16 64.92
N GLY A 9 -19.66 -35.93 64.24
CA GLY A 9 -18.73 -35.37 63.26
C GLY A 9 -19.53 -34.76 62.11
N ILE A 10 -19.25 -33.50 61.80
CA ILE A 10 -19.81 -32.83 60.63
C ILE A 10 -18.88 -33.25 59.47
N ASN A 11 -19.28 -34.30 58.74
CA ASN A 11 -18.64 -34.69 57.49
C ASN A 11 -18.90 -33.61 56.45
N THR A 12 -17.84 -32.92 56.04
CA THR A 12 -17.81 -32.03 54.89
C THR A 12 -17.54 -32.83 53.62
N ASP A 13 -18.52 -33.60 53.16
CA ASP A 13 -18.45 -34.27 51.84
C ASP A 13 -19.62 -33.81 50.98
N GLY A 14 -19.41 -32.65 50.36
CA GLY A 14 -20.27 -32.08 49.32
C GLY A 14 -19.65 -32.17 47.93
N PHE A 15 -18.79 -33.15 47.66
CA PHE A 15 -18.36 -33.45 46.29
C PHE A 15 -19.34 -34.45 45.68
N ARG A 16 -20.15 -33.93 44.76
CA ARG A 16 -21.18 -34.63 44.01
C ARG A 16 -20.63 -35.95 43.42
N TYR A 17 -21.45 -36.98 43.60
CA TYR A 17 -21.33 -38.34 43.09
C TYR A 17 -20.72 -38.41 41.69
N ASN A 18 -19.61 -39.14 41.60
CA ASN A 18 -19.06 -39.66 40.35
C ASN A 18 -20.09 -40.60 39.71
N ASN A 19 -20.78 -40.11 38.68
CA ASN A 19 -21.53 -40.94 37.75
C ASN A 19 -20.59 -41.32 36.60
N PRO A 20 -20.28 -42.60 36.34
CA PRO A 20 -19.30 -43.03 35.32
C PRO A 20 -19.71 -42.76 33.86
N HIS A 21 -20.84 -42.07 33.62
CA HIS A 21 -21.32 -41.68 32.29
C HIS A 21 -21.37 -40.15 32.05
N THR A 22 -20.84 -39.33 32.96
CA THR A 22 -20.78 -37.87 32.73
C THR A 22 -19.39 -37.47 32.24
N VAL A 23 -19.31 -36.94 31.02
CA VAL A 23 -18.08 -36.38 30.45
C VAL A 23 -17.64 -35.19 31.32
N SER A 24 -16.52 -35.29 32.03
CA SER A 24 -16.00 -34.18 32.84
C SER A 24 -15.32 -33.15 31.93
N ILE A 25 -16.10 -32.23 31.37
CA ILE A 25 -15.59 -31.12 30.56
C ILE A 25 -15.09 -30.01 31.50
N ARG A 26 -13.81 -29.67 31.42
CA ARG A 26 -13.19 -28.58 32.21
C ARG A 26 -12.63 -27.53 31.24
N PRO A 27 -12.72 -26.24 31.58
CA PRO A 27 -12.11 -25.20 30.77
C PRO A 27 -10.59 -25.38 30.69
N GLU A 28 -10.07 -25.11 29.52
CA GLU A 28 -8.63 -25.08 29.27
C GLU A 28 -7.99 -23.86 29.94
N PRO A 29 -6.70 -23.90 30.28
CA PRO A 29 -6.01 -22.74 30.82
C PRO A 29 -5.79 -21.69 29.74
N TYR A 30 -6.08 -20.41 30.05
CA TYR A 30 -5.92 -19.30 29.10
C TYR A 30 -4.80 -18.36 29.51
N ASP A 31 -3.79 -18.21 28.67
CA ASP A 31 -2.64 -17.32 28.90
C ASP A 31 -2.73 -15.98 28.13
N GLY A 32 -3.69 -15.83 27.21
CA GLY A 32 -3.81 -14.68 26.33
C GLY A 32 -3.13 -14.83 24.96
N GLY A 33 -2.63 -16.02 24.62
CA GLY A 33 -2.04 -16.34 23.32
C GLY A 33 -3.08 -16.74 22.26
N GLU A 34 -4.12 -17.45 22.69
CA GLU A 34 -5.24 -17.88 21.85
C GLU A 34 -6.26 -16.77 21.62
N ASP A 35 -7.04 -16.90 20.54
CA ASP A 35 -8.15 -16.00 20.24
C ASP A 35 -9.17 -16.02 21.39
N TRP A 36 -9.50 -14.83 21.90
CA TRP A 36 -10.36 -14.72 23.08
C TRP A 36 -11.78 -15.19 22.76
N GLU A 37 -12.27 -14.91 21.56
CA GLU A 37 -13.60 -15.25 21.10
C GLU A 37 -13.77 -16.77 20.95
N GLU A 38 -12.74 -17.47 20.45
CA GLU A 38 -12.69 -18.93 20.44
C GLU A 38 -12.65 -19.53 21.85
N TYR A 39 -11.77 -19.00 22.72
CA TYR A 39 -11.63 -19.48 24.09
C TYR A 39 -12.91 -19.29 24.92
N ILE A 40 -13.53 -18.11 24.84
CA ILE A 40 -14.74 -17.82 25.64
C ILE A 40 -15.92 -18.69 25.18
N SER A 41 -15.99 -19.02 23.89
CA SER A 41 -16.99 -19.97 23.37
C SER A 41 -16.81 -21.35 23.99
N HIS A 42 -15.58 -21.88 24.03
CA HIS A 42 -15.28 -23.14 24.70
C HIS A 42 -15.60 -23.11 26.21
N PHE A 43 -15.25 -22.01 26.88
CA PHE A 43 -15.54 -21.81 28.31
C PHE A 43 -17.05 -21.83 28.59
N GLU A 44 -17.87 -21.19 27.76
CA GLU A 44 -19.33 -21.19 27.91
C GLU A 44 -19.93 -22.59 27.75
N VAL A 45 -19.43 -23.40 26.81
CA VAL A 45 -19.85 -24.80 26.64
C VAL A 45 -19.54 -25.61 27.91
N CYS A 46 -18.36 -25.42 28.51
CA CYS A 46 -18.01 -26.04 29.79
C CYS A 46 -18.96 -25.61 30.91
N ALA A 47 -19.28 -24.31 30.96
CA ALA A 47 -20.14 -23.73 31.97
C ALA A 47 -21.60 -24.19 31.84
N GLU A 48 -22.09 -24.35 30.61
CA GLU A 48 -23.43 -24.88 30.31
C GLU A 48 -23.52 -26.35 30.72
N HIS A 49 -22.52 -27.17 30.34
CA HIS A 49 -22.45 -28.57 30.75
C HIS A 49 -22.41 -28.72 32.29
N GLY A 50 -21.61 -27.88 32.95
CA GLY A 50 -21.47 -27.84 34.40
C GLY A 50 -22.63 -27.16 35.13
N ARG A 51 -23.59 -26.56 34.40
CA ARG A 51 -24.68 -25.72 34.94
C ARG A 51 -24.19 -24.66 35.93
N TRP A 52 -23.10 -23.98 35.56
CA TRP A 52 -22.48 -22.97 36.42
C TRP A 52 -23.33 -21.70 36.46
N ARG A 53 -23.49 -21.15 37.67
CA ARG A 53 -24.04 -19.81 37.86
C ARG A 53 -22.95 -18.79 37.65
N ASP A 54 -23.29 -17.52 37.45
CA ASP A 54 -22.32 -16.46 37.17
C ASP A 54 -21.20 -16.35 38.21
N ALA A 55 -21.51 -16.54 39.50
CA ALA A 55 -20.50 -16.59 40.56
C ALA A 55 -19.52 -17.76 40.40
N ASP A 56 -20.01 -18.92 39.97
CA ASP A 56 -19.20 -20.11 39.72
C ASP A 56 -18.36 -19.94 38.43
N LYS A 57 -18.94 -19.28 37.40
CA LYS A 57 -18.23 -18.91 36.15
C LYS A 57 -17.07 -17.96 36.41
N VAL A 58 -17.28 -16.92 37.23
CA VAL A 58 -16.21 -15.97 37.61
C VAL A 58 -15.04 -16.70 38.28
N LEU A 59 -15.33 -17.58 39.24
CA LEU A 59 -14.30 -18.33 39.94
C LEU A 59 -13.56 -19.29 39.01
N ALA A 60 -14.29 -20.01 38.17
CA ALA A 60 -13.71 -20.92 37.20
C ALA A 60 -12.84 -20.19 36.16
N LEU A 61 -13.33 -19.06 35.64
CA LEU A 61 -12.58 -18.23 34.70
C LEU A 61 -11.29 -17.71 35.35
N ALA A 62 -11.37 -17.12 36.55
CA ALA A 62 -10.21 -16.67 37.30
C ALA A 62 -9.20 -17.80 37.57
N ALA A 63 -9.67 -19.02 37.84
CA ALA A 63 -8.83 -20.20 38.04
C ALA A 63 -8.19 -20.73 36.75
N ALA A 64 -8.79 -20.50 35.58
CA ALA A 64 -8.27 -20.88 34.28
C ALA A 64 -7.21 -19.90 33.74
N LEU A 65 -7.23 -18.62 34.14
CA LEU A 65 -6.27 -17.62 33.67
C LEU A 65 -4.82 -17.91 34.10
N ARG A 66 -3.88 -17.80 33.15
CA ARG A 66 -2.43 -18.01 33.32
C ARG A 66 -1.66 -16.84 32.72
N GLY A 67 -0.36 -16.79 33.02
CA GLY A 67 0.60 -15.87 32.38
C GLY A 67 0.10 -14.40 32.29
N PRO A 68 0.22 -13.76 31.11
CA PRO A 68 -0.25 -12.39 30.86
C PRO A 68 -1.72 -12.14 31.22
N ALA A 69 -2.61 -13.11 30.97
CA ALA A 69 -4.03 -13.00 31.28
C ALA A 69 -4.29 -12.95 32.79
N ARG A 70 -3.55 -13.74 33.58
CA ARG A 70 -3.61 -13.69 35.05
C ARG A 70 -3.08 -12.36 35.59
N THR A 71 -1.98 -11.85 35.04
CA THR A 71 -1.43 -10.54 35.43
C THR A 71 -2.44 -9.43 35.19
N PHE A 72 -3.12 -9.45 34.04
CA PHE A 72 -4.19 -8.49 33.76
C PHE A 72 -5.37 -8.63 34.72
N TYR A 73 -5.82 -9.86 34.99
CA TYR A 73 -6.88 -10.10 35.98
C TYR A 73 -6.54 -9.52 37.35
N ILE A 74 -5.31 -9.70 37.83
CA ILE A 74 -4.88 -9.15 39.13
C ILE A 74 -5.01 -7.62 39.15
N SER A 75 -4.74 -6.94 38.03
CA SER A 75 -4.82 -5.49 37.92
C SER A 75 -6.25 -4.91 37.90
N LEU A 76 -7.29 -5.73 37.73
CA LEU A 76 -8.69 -5.29 37.74
C LEU A 76 -9.20 -4.97 39.15
N GLU A 77 -10.21 -4.11 39.24
CA GLU A 77 -10.87 -3.80 40.51
C GLU A 77 -11.73 -4.96 41.02
N GLN A 78 -11.98 -4.98 42.33
CA GLN A 78 -12.73 -6.09 42.95
C GLN A 78 -14.21 -6.15 42.50
N THR A 79 -14.78 -5.01 42.13
CA THR A 79 -16.11 -4.86 41.54
C THR A 79 -16.18 -5.54 40.17
N GLU A 80 -15.19 -5.30 39.32
CA GLU A 80 -15.07 -5.87 37.98
C GLU A 80 -14.78 -7.37 38.01
N LYS A 81 -14.04 -7.84 39.01
CA LYS A 81 -13.74 -9.26 39.21
C LYS A 81 -14.96 -10.09 39.61
N ARG A 82 -16.00 -9.48 40.18
CA ARG A 82 -17.17 -10.20 40.73
C ARG A 82 -18.30 -10.37 39.72
N ASP A 83 -18.32 -9.54 38.69
CA ASP A 83 -19.33 -9.57 37.65
C ASP A 83 -18.79 -10.29 36.43
N TYR A 84 -19.45 -11.37 36.01
CA TYR A 84 -19.02 -12.18 34.88
C TYR A 84 -19.04 -11.40 33.55
N GLY A 85 -20.06 -10.57 33.33
CA GLY A 85 -20.19 -9.77 32.11
C GLY A 85 -19.11 -8.70 32.02
N ILE A 86 -18.83 -8.00 33.12
CA ILE A 86 -17.77 -7.00 33.15
C ILE A 86 -16.39 -7.66 32.99
N LEU A 87 -16.15 -8.78 33.67
CA LEU A 87 -14.89 -9.51 33.59
C LEU A 87 -14.60 -10.00 32.16
N THR A 88 -15.58 -10.62 31.50
CA THR A 88 -15.43 -11.08 30.12
C THR A 88 -15.27 -9.94 29.13
N GLN A 89 -15.98 -8.82 29.33
CA GLN A 89 -15.79 -7.61 28.52
C GLN A 89 -14.37 -7.05 28.65
N ARG A 90 -13.86 -6.91 29.89
CA ARG A 90 -12.50 -6.39 30.15
C ARG A 90 -11.43 -7.29 29.52
N LEU A 91 -11.59 -8.61 29.65
CA LEU A 91 -10.68 -9.58 29.04
C LEU A 91 -10.77 -9.55 27.51
N GLY A 92 -11.97 -9.46 26.94
CA GLY A 92 -12.16 -9.33 25.50
C GLY A 92 -11.58 -8.05 24.93
N LEU A 93 -11.70 -6.91 25.61
CA LEU A 93 -11.02 -5.68 25.19
C LEU A 93 -9.49 -5.80 25.22
N ARG A 94 -8.95 -6.58 26.15
CA ARG A 94 -7.50 -6.72 26.34
C ARG A 94 -6.86 -7.79 25.45
N PHE A 95 -7.56 -8.87 25.17
CA PHE A 95 -7.03 -10.07 24.50
C PHE A 95 -7.81 -10.47 23.24
N GLY A 96 -8.96 -9.86 22.99
CA GLY A 96 -9.77 -10.11 21.81
C GLY A 96 -9.15 -9.65 20.51
N SER A 97 -9.82 -10.04 19.44
CA SER A 97 -9.48 -9.82 18.04
C SER A 97 -8.95 -8.41 17.76
N THR A 98 -9.49 -7.35 18.35
CA THR A 98 -9.02 -5.96 18.13
C THR A 98 -7.54 -5.73 18.46
N ARG A 99 -7.02 -6.32 19.55
CA ARG A 99 -5.59 -6.17 19.88
C ARG A 99 -4.71 -7.05 19.00
N GLN A 100 -5.21 -8.22 18.59
CA GLN A 100 -4.52 -9.08 17.63
C GLN A 100 -4.46 -8.42 16.25
N GLN A 101 -5.58 -7.87 15.77
CA GLN A 101 -5.70 -7.05 14.57
C GLN A 101 -4.73 -5.87 14.61
N ASN A 102 -4.73 -5.06 15.69
CA ASN A 102 -3.78 -3.94 15.84
C ASN A 102 -2.32 -4.38 15.78
N ARG A 103 -1.98 -5.53 16.36
CA ARG A 103 -0.63 -6.10 16.26
C ARG A 103 -0.28 -6.46 14.81
N TRP A 104 -1.21 -7.09 14.08
CA TRP A 104 -1.02 -7.42 12.67
C TRP A 104 -0.96 -6.17 11.78
N LEU A 105 -1.76 -5.13 12.06
CA LEU A 105 -1.69 -3.83 11.41
C LEU A 105 -0.30 -3.20 11.58
N SER A 106 0.17 -3.10 12.82
CA SER A 106 1.52 -2.58 13.08
C SER A 106 2.60 -3.42 12.39
N ARG A 107 2.47 -4.76 12.39
CA ARG A 107 3.43 -5.65 11.72
C ARG A 107 3.43 -5.45 10.21
N LEU A 108 2.24 -5.30 9.60
CA LEU A 108 2.07 -5.05 8.17
C LEU A 108 2.71 -3.71 7.79
N GLU A 109 2.45 -2.64 8.53
CA GLU A 109 2.98 -1.30 8.26
C GLU A 109 4.51 -1.23 8.37
N MET A 110 5.07 -1.90 9.38
CA MET A 110 6.51 -1.95 9.61
C MET A 110 7.24 -2.92 8.67
N ARG A 111 6.52 -3.82 7.98
CA ARG A 111 7.12 -4.82 7.10
C ARG A 111 7.77 -4.14 5.90
N LYS A 112 9.09 -4.32 5.81
CA LYS A 112 9.94 -3.93 4.68
C LYS A 112 10.67 -5.16 4.15
N ARG A 113 11.12 -5.09 2.89
CA ARG A 113 11.93 -6.16 2.29
C ARG A 113 13.29 -6.26 2.97
N ASN A 114 13.67 -7.47 3.37
CA ASN A 114 15.01 -7.73 3.90
C ASN A 114 16.04 -7.83 2.75
N PRO A 115 17.32 -7.51 2.98
CA PRO A 115 18.36 -7.67 1.96
C PRO A 115 18.45 -9.14 1.50
N GLY A 116 18.34 -9.38 0.19
CA GLY A 116 18.39 -10.74 -0.38
C GLY A 116 17.10 -11.55 -0.26
N GLU A 117 16.03 -10.96 0.28
CA GLU A 117 14.72 -11.63 0.33
C GLU A 117 14.06 -11.70 -1.05
N ALA A 118 13.53 -12.87 -1.39
CA ALA A 118 12.74 -13.07 -2.60
C ALA A 118 11.43 -12.28 -2.52
N ILE A 119 11.07 -11.60 -3.62
CA ILE A 119 9.88 -10.75 -3.66
C ILE A 119 8.59 -11.55 -3.45
N ALA A 120 8.51 -12.78 -3.97
CA ALA A 120 7.39 -13.69 -3.76
C ALA A 120 7.16 -14.01 -2.28
N ALA A 121 8.24 -14.29 -1.53
CA ALA A 121 8.15 -14.57 -0.10
C ALA A 121 7.63 -13.36 0.70
N LEU A 122 8.11 -12.16 0.39
CA LEU A 122 7.59 -10.92 0.97
C LEU A 122 6.10 -10.72 0.64
N ALA A 123 5.71 -10.96 -0.61
CA ALA A 123 4.34 -10.80 -1.06
C ALA A 123 3.37 -11.74 -0.33
N ASP A 124 3.73 -13.00 -0.15
CA ASP A 124 2.91 -13.98 0.57
C ASP A 124 2.77 -13.61 2.05
N ASP A 125 3.86 -13.19 2.69
CA ASP A 125 3.85 -12.66 4.05
C ASP A 125 2.89 -11.46 4.18
N LEU A 126 2.96 -10.51 3.25
CA LEU A 126 2.12 -9.33 3.26
C LEU A 126 0.63 -9.67 3.08
N ARG A 127 0.30 -10.63 2.21
CA ARG A 127 -1.10 -11.11 2.07
C ARG A 127 -1.60 -11.73 3.36
N GLN A 128 -0.83 -12.61 3.98
CA GLN A 128 -1.22 -13.26 5.24
C GLN A 128 -1.39 -12.25 6.37
N MET A 129 -0.48 -11.28 6.48
CA MET A 129 -0.60 -10.21 7.47
C MET A 129 -1.82 -9.34 7.21
N ALA A 130 -2.11 -8.99 5.95
CA ALA A 130 -3.30 -8.21 5.59
C ALA A 130 -4.61 -8.93 5.92
N GLN A 131 -4.70 -10.23 5.64
CA GLN A 131 -5.86 -11.06 6.00
C GLN A 131 -6.12 -11.07 7.51
N ARG A 132 -5.06 -11.15 8.33
CA ARG A 132 -5.17 -11.17 9.80
C ARG A 132 -5.37 -9.77 10.40
N ALA A 133 -4.88 -8.73 9.73
CA ALA A 133 -5.02 -7.35 10.16
C ALA A 133 -6.42 -6.78 9.85
N TYR A 134 -7.05 -7.25 8.77
CA TYR A 134 -8.28 -6.71 8.22
C TYR A 134 -9.35 -7.80 8.02
N ILE A 135 -9.67 -8.52 9.09
CA ILE A 135 -10.61 -9.66 9.07
C ILE A 135 -12.01 -9.22 8.61
N ASP A 136 -12.41 -7.99 8.95
CA ASP A 136 -13.73 -7.43 8.63
C ASP A 136 -13.88 -6.95 7.18
N LEU A 137 -12.77 -6.92 6.40
CA LEU A 137 -12.78 -6.50 5.00
C LEU A 137 -12.87 -7.71 4.05
N ASP A 138 -13.41 -7.45 2.85
CA ASP A 138 -13.48 -8.46 1.81
C ASP A 138 -12.09 -8.78 1.24
N ALA A 139 -11.95 -9.99 0.67
CA ALA A 139 -10.67 -10.47 0.14
C ALA A 139 -10.05 -9.53 -0.91
N ARG A 140 -10.88 -8.83 -1.69
CA ARG A 140 -10.39 -7.86 -2.67
C ARG A 140 -9.79 -6.62 -2.01
N ALA A 141 -10.42 -6.07 -0.96
CA ALA A 141 -9.83 -4.95 -0.23
C ALA A 141 -8.54 -5.36 0.49
N GLN A 142 -8.50 -6.55 1.10
CA GLN A 142 -7.29 -7.10 1.71
C GLN A 142 -6.14 -7.22 0.70
N GLU A 143 -6.41 -7.72 -0.52
CA GLU A 143 -5.42 -7.82 -1.61
C GLU A 143 -4.87 -6.45 -2.01
N VAL A 144 -5.74 -5.44 -2.12
CA VAL A 144 -5.33 -4.05 -2.42
C VAL A 144 -4.46 -3.46 -1.31
N LEU A 145 -4.77 -3.74 -0.04
CA LEU A 145 -3.99 -3.29 1.11
C LEU A 145 -2.60 -3.94 1.14
N ALA A 146 -2.52 -5.26 0.89
CA ALA A 146 -1.27 -5.97 0.76
C ALA A 146 -0.42 -5.42 -0.41
N LEU A 147 -1.05 -5.15 -1.56
CA LEU A 147 -0.39 -4.57 -2.74
C LEU A 147 0.16 -3.16 -2.46
N ASN A 148 -0.61 -2.32 -1.76
CA ASN A 148 -0.15 -0.99 -1.36
C ASN A 148 1.05 -1.06 -0.43
N GLN A 149 1.10 -2.05 0.49
CA GLN A 149 2.25 -2.25 1.35
C GLN A 149 3.46 -2.77 0.56
N LEU A 150 3.25 -3.67 -0.42
CA LEU A 150 4.30 -4.12 -1.33
C LEU A 150 4.92 -2.93 -2.09
N TYR A 151 4.11 -1.99 -2.58
CA TYR A 151 4.59 -0.78 -3.25
C TYR A 151 5.41 0.17 -2.36
N LYS A 152 5.25 0.11 -1.04
CA LYS A 152 6.10 0.85 -0.09
C LYS A 152 7.45 0.14 0.15
N SER A 153 7.53 -1.15 -0.15
CA SER A 153 8.71 -1.99 0.09
C SER A 153 9.66 -2.12 -1.10
N VAL A 154 9.25 -1.66 -2.29
CA VAL A 154 10.01 -1.70 -3.55
C VAL A 154 10.52 -0.32 -3.95
N THR A 155 11.47 -0.26 -4.89
CA THR A 155 11.99 1.03 -5.38
C THR A 155 10.95 1.78 -6.22
N PRO A 156 11.05 3.13 -6.30
CA PRO A 156 10.10 3.94 -7.08
C PRO A 156 10.00 3.53 -8.56
N GLU A 157 11.09 3.06 -9.16
CA GLU A 157 11.14 2.61 -10.55
C GLU A 157 10.28 1.36 -10.75
N VAL A 158 10.43 0.38 -9.88
CA VAL A 158 9.65 -0.86 -9.88
C VAL A 158 8.17 -0.57 -9.64
N LYS A 159 7.87 0.32 -8.69
CA LYS A 159 6.50 0.76 -8.41
C LYS A 159 5.85 1.41 -9.64
N TYR A 160 6.59 2.28 -10.34
CA TYR A 160 6.11 2.90 -11.57
C TYR A 160 5.78 1.86 -12.64
N GLN A 161 6.65 0.86 -12.83
CA GLN A 161 6.40 -0.24 -13.79
C GLN A 161 5.13 -1.03 -13.46
N CYS A 162 4.95 -1.40 -12.18
CA CYS A 162 3.75 -2.11 -11.72
C CYS A 162 2.47 -1.28 -11.96
N THR A 163 2.56 0.05 -11.74
CA THR A 163 1.44 0.98 -11.94
C THR A 163 1.10 1.13 -13.42
N ASN A 164 2.11 1.27 -14.28
CA ASN A 164 1.92 1.41 -15.74
C ASN A 164 1.28 0.16 -16.37
N GLN A 165 1.63 -1.03 -15.85
CA GLN A 165 1.04 -2.30 -16.28
C GLN A 165 -0.32 -2.59 -15.64
N GLY A 166 -0.80 -1.73 -14.73
CA GLY A 166 -2.11 -1.85 -14.12
C GLY A 166 -2.25 -3.05 -13.18
N CYS A 167 -1.21 -3.38 -12.42
CA CYS A 167 -1.24 -4.49 -11.46
C CYS A 167 -2.33 -4.26 -10.40
N ARG A 168 -3.33 -5.15 -10.35
CA ARG A 168 -4.45 -5.11 -9.39
C ARG A 168 -4.33 -6.14 -8.27
N THR A 169 -3.46 -7.12 -8.45
CA THR A 169 -3.20 -8.19 -7.50
C THR A 169 -1.74 -8.18 -7.10
N VAL A 170 -1.45 -8.66 -5.90
CA VAL A 170 -0.09 -8.86 -5.43
C VAL A 170 0.65 -9.84 -6.35
N ALA A 171 -0.06 -10.86 -6.88
CA ALA A 171 0.54 -11.84 -7.78
C ALA A 171 1.01 -11.21 -9.10
N GLY A 172 0.17 -10.36 -9.71
CA GLY A 172 0.55 -9.64 -10.91
C GLY A 172 1.72 -8.68 -10.66
N ALA A 173 1.75 -8.01 -9.51
CA ALA A 173 2.89 -7.17 -9.16
C ALA A 173 4.19 -7.98 -8.99
N VAL A 174 4.14 -9.15 -8.33
CA VAL A 174 5.30 -10.05 -8.17
C VAL A 174 5.87 -10.44 -9.53
N GLU A 175 5.05 -10.86 -10.49
CA GLU A 175 5.52 -11.25 -11.82
C GLU A 175 6.28 -10.11 -12.52
N VAL A 176 5.76 -8.88 -12.41
CA VAL A 176 6.40 -7.69 -13.00
C VAL A 176 7.71 -7.36 -12.30
N ILE A 177 7.74 -7.46 -10.97
CA ILE A 177 8.93 -7.19 -10.18
C ILE A 177 10.02 -8.23 -10.48
N GLU A 178 9.67 -9.52 -10.54
CA GLU A 178 10.61 -10.58 -10.87
C GLU A 178 11.17 -10.43 -12.28
N ARG A 179 10.33 -10.10 -13.26
CA ARG A 179 10.77 -9.80 -14.63
C ARG A 179 11.75 -8.62 -14.65
N TYR A 180 11.45 -7.56 -13.90
CA TYR A 180 12.32 -6.39 -13.80
C TYR A 180 13.65 -6.72 -13.12
N GLU A 181 13.62 -7.50 -12.04
CA GLU A 181 14.82 -7.98 -11.34
C GLU A 181 15.67 -8.91 -12.21
N ALA A 182 15.06 -9.74 -13.06
CA ALA A 182 15.80 -10.56 -14.02
C ALA A 182 16.54 -9.71 -15.07
N ILE A 183 15.90 -8.63 -15.56
CA ILE A 183 16.50 -7.72 -16.56
C ILE A 183 17.65 -6.90 -15.94
N ILE A 184 17.51 -6.44 -14.69
CA ILE A 184 18.51 -5.61 -14.01
C ILE A 184 19.59 -6.45 -13.32
N GLY A 185 19.24 -7.66 -12.86
CA GLY A 185 20.15 -8.61 -12.22
C GLY A 185 21.32 -8.98 -13.12
N ASP A 186 21.08 -9.13 -14.43
CA ASP A 186 22.12 -9.40 -15.44
C ASP A 186 23.06 -8.18 -15.69
N GLY A 187 22.67 -6.98 -15.24
CA GLY A 187 23.44 -5.75 -15.43
C GLY A 187 24.26 -5.27 -14.22
N SER A 188 24.07 -5.85 -13.03
CA SER A 188 24.54 -5.25 -11.76
C SER A 188 25.63 -6.02 -11.01
N GLU A 189 25.99 -7.25 -11.42
CA GLU A 189 27.09 -7.99 -10.78
C GLU A 189 28.50 -7.48 -11.12
N LYS A 190 28.66 -6.55 -12.08
CA LYS A 190 29.96 -5.93 -12.41
C LYS A 190 30.00 -4.44 -12.16
N LYS A 191 29.84 -4.00 -10.90
CA LYS A 191 30.42 -2.74 -10.38
C LYS A 191 30.29 -2.59 -8.85
N LYS A 192 30.81 -3.57 -8.11
CA LYS A 192 31.38 -3.28 -6.77
C LYS A 192 32.88 -3.10 -6.93
N GLY A 193 33.28 -1.95 -7.47
CA GLY A 193 34.62 -1.41 -7.25
C GLY A 193 34.74 -1.02 -5.78
N SER A 194 35.00 -2.01 -4.93
CA SER A 194 35.42 -1.79 -3.55
C SER A 194 36.78 -1.09 -3.59
N VAL A 195 36.81 0.22 -3.34
CA VAL A 195 38.06 0.92 -3.03
C VAL A 195 38.58 0.35 -1.72
N ARG A 196 39.49 -0.62 -1.81
CA ARG A 196 40.25 -1.11 -0.65
C ARG A 196 41.33 -0.08 -0.36
N MET A 197 41.29 0.52 0.83
CA MET A 197 42.45 1.17 1.44
C MET A 197 43.53 0.09 1.64
N THR A 198 44.62 0.16 0.88
CA THR A 198 45.84 -0.59 1.18
C THR A 198 46.56 0.14 2.30
N THR A 199 46.47 -0.38 3.52
CA THR A 199 47.44 -0.09 4.57
C THR A 199 48.68 -0.93 4.28
N ASP A 200 49.62 -0.39 3.50
CA ASP A 200 50.97 -0.93 3.47
C ASP A 200 51.79 -0.25 4.58
N THR A 201 51.93 -0.98 5.69
CA THR A 201 53.13 -0.88 6.51
C THR A 201 54.27 -1.49 5.71
N HIS A 202 55.01 -0.67 4.96
CA HIS A 202 56.36 -1.03 4.55
C HIS A 202 57.35 -0.37 5.50
N LEU A 203 58.21 -1.22 6.08
CA LEU A 203 59.35 -0.84 6.90
C LEU A 203 60.24 0.15 6.13
N GLY A 204 60.78 1.09 6.88
CA GLY A 204 61.47 2.25 6.34
C GLY A 204 62.69 1.92 5.49
N GLU A 205 62.97 2.83 4.56
CA GLU A 205 64.31 3.33 4.29
C GLU A 205 64.18 4.75 3.72
N ALA A 206 65.07 5.60 4.21
CA ALA A 206 64.94 7.05 4.20
C ALA A 206 65.27 7.70 2.85
N SER A 207 64.52 8.73 2.47
CA SER A 207 65.09 10.06 2.20
C SER A 207 64.00 11.11 2.02
N ASN A 208 64.10 12.16 2.84
CA ASN A 208 63.25 13.33 2.86
C ASN A 208 63.51 14.21 1.61
N PHE A 209 62.46 14.59 0.90
CA PHE A 209 62.38 15.92 0.28
C PHE A 209 60.95 16.42 0.38
N SER A 210 60.74 17.36 1.30
CA SER A 210 59.46 18.01 1.57
C SER A 210 59.02 18.85 0.37
N GLN A 211 57.93 18.46 -0.28
CA GLN A 211 57.07 19.39 -1.01
C GLN A 211 55.65 19.23 -0.49
N GLU A 212 55.28 20.15 0.40
CA GLU A 212 53.89 20.52 0.65
C GLU A 212 53.16 20.65 -0.70
N PRO A 213 52.01 19.99 -0.91
CA PRO A 213 51.23 20.20 -2.12
C PRO A 213 50.71 21.63 -2.08
N SER A 214 51.34 22.49 -2.89
CA SER A 214 51.12 23.93 -2.85
C SER A 214 49.64 24.27 -2.99
N GLU A 215 49.19 25.23 -2.18
CA GLU A 215 47.88 25.90 -2.15
C GLU A 215 47.31 26.24 -3.54
N ASN A 216 48.19 26.34 -4.54
CA ASN A 216 47.91 26.51 -5.96
C ASN A 216 47.05 25.38 -6.56
N GLN A 217 47.21 24.11 -6.14
CA GLN A 217 46.49 22.99 -6.76
C GLN A 217 45.01 22.94 -6.32
N PHE A 218 44.75 23.40 -5.10
CA PHE A 218 43.39 23.62 -4.59
C PHE A 218 42.77 24.89 -5.20
N HIS A 219 43.54 25.98 -5.29
CA HIS A 219 43.12 27.21 -5.97
C HIS A 219 42.79 26.96 -7.45
N ASP A 220 43.56 26.14 -8.17
CA ASP A 220 43.30 25.80 -9.57
C ASP A 220 42.01 25.01 -9.74
N SER A 221 41.71 24.12 -8.79
CA SER A 221 40.46 23.36 -8.77
C SER A 221 39.25 24.26 -8.48
N ILE A 222 39.37 25.19 -7.52
CA ILE A 222 38.33 26.19 -7.22
C ILE A 222 38.16 27.18 -8.37
N ASN A 223 39.24 27.70 -8.94
CA ASN A 223 39.20 28.60 -10.10
C ASN A 223 38.61 27.90 -11.33
N GLY A 224 38.87 26.59 -11.49
CA GLY A 224 38.25 25.74 -12.51
C GLY A 224 36.74 25.58 -12.31
N LEU A 225 36.27 25.43 -11.07
CA LEU A 225 34.85 25.39 -10.74
C LEU A 225 34.18 26.76 -10.92
N THR A 226 34.81 27.85 -10.48
CA THR A 226 34.33 29.23 -10.66
C THR A 226 34.17 29.57 -12.15
N ARG A 227 35.13 29.17 -13.01
CA ARG A 227 35.01 29.35 -14.48
C ARG A 227 33.80 28.63 -15.06
N ARG A 228 33.51 27.40 -14.59
CA ARG A 228 32.35 26.62 -15.05
C ARG A 228 31.03 27.21 -14.59
N ILE A 229 30.99 27.76 -13.37
CA ILE A 229 29.81 28.46 -12.85
C ILE A 229 29.56 29.75 -13.65
N SER A 230 30.59 30.56 -13.93
CA SER A 230 30.46 31.75 -14.77
C SER A 230 30.06 31.41 -16.23
N GLN A 231 30.49 30.26 -16.77
CA GLN A 231 30.02 29.77 -18.06
C GLN A 231 28.53 29.40 -18.03
N LEU A 232 28.05 28.77 -16.96
CA LEU A 232 26.63 28.44 -16.78
C LEU A 232 25.77 29.71 -16.58
N GLU A 233 26.27 30.71 -15.86
CA GLU A 233 25.60 32.01 -15.72
C GLU A 233 25.56 32.78 -17.05
N GLY A 234 26.62 32.70 -17.86
CA GLY A 234 26.65 33.24 -19.24
C GLY A 234 25.63 32.56 -20.17
N THR A 235 25.38 31.25 -20.01
CA THR A 235 24.31 30.57 -20.78
C THR A 235 22.91 31.01 -20.37
N LYS A 236 22.68 31.41 -19.12
CA LYS A 236 21.41 32.02 -18.68
C LYS A 236 21.20 33.43 -19.25
N GLN A 237 22.25 34.25 -19.36
CA GLN A 237 22.14 35.55 -20.02
C GLN A 237 21.94 35.43 -21.55
N ASN A 238 22.55 34.43 -22.21
CA ASN A 238 22.28 34.14 -23.62
C ASN A 238 20.87 33.58 -23.86
N TYR A 239 20.32 32.82 -22.92
CA TYR A 239 18.91 32.44 -22.98
C TYR A 239 18.03 33.69 -22.87
N SER A 240 18.29 34.60 -21.91
CA SER A 240 17.54 35.85 -21.75
C SER A 240 17.62 36.79 -22.97
N ASN A 241 18.77 36.89 -23.64
CA ASN A 241 18.94 37.73 -24.83
C ASN A 241 18.39 37.09 -26.11
N SER A 242 18.25 35.75 -26.15
CA SER A 242 17.62 35.04 -27.28
C SER A 242 16.11 35.24 -27.36
N TRP A 243 15.45 35.64 -26.26
CA TRP A 243 14.01 35.97 -26.23
C TRP A 243 13.70 37.46 -26.42
N GLN A 244 14.72 38.33 -26.49
CA GLN A 244 14.54 39.78 -26.70
C GLN A 244 15.00 40.26 -28.09
N ASN A 245 15.87 39.51 -28.78
CA ASN A 245 16.43 39.94 -30.07
C ASN A 245 15.66 39.45 -31.31
N ASN A 246 14.49 38.81 -31.14
CA ASN A 246 13.68 38.29 -32.26
C ASN A 246 12.55 39.24 -32.71
N ASN A 247 12.53 40.48 -32.20
CA ASN A 247 11.51 41.47 -32.59
C ASN A 247 11.87 42.31 -33.83
N ASN A 248 13.02 42.08 -34.48
CA ASN A 248 13.43 42.92 -35.62
C ASN A 248 13.96 42.20 -36.87
N ARG A 249 13.73 40.89 -37.04
CA ARG A 249 13.94 40.24 -38.34
C ARG A 249 12.63 39.63 -38.85
N ARG A 250 11.95 40.39 -39.70
CA ARG A 250 10.90 39.90 -40.61
C ARG A 250 11.38 38.63 -41.32
N PRO A 251 10.72 37.47 -41.17
CA PRO A 251 10.84 36.40 -42.12
C PRO A 251 10.04 36.78 -43.36
N GLN A 252 10.73 36.91 -44.48
CA GLN A 252 10.13 36.99 -45.80
C GLN A 252 9.43 35.65 -46.07
N TRP A 253 8.14 35.60 -45.76
CA TRP A 253 7.31 34.44 -46.09
C TRP A 253 6.65 34.67 -47.44
N GLY A 254 7.02 33.80 -48.36
CA GLY A 254 6.52 33.74 -49.71
C GLY A 254 5.00 33.67 -49.74
N ASN A 255 4.47 34.48 -50.63
CA ASN A 255 3.12 34.45 -51.16
C ASN A 255 2.66 33.01 -51.45
N THR A 256 1.75 32.48 -50.64
CA THR A 256 0.74 31.51 -51.10
C THR A 256 -0.62 31.87 -50.50
N ASN A 257 -1.43 32.55 -51.32
CA ASN A 257 -2.89 32.55 -51.34
C ASN A 257 -3.64 32.96 -50.06
N ASN A 258 -3.74 34.28 -49.89
CA ASN A 258 -4.99 35.02 -49.69
C ASN A 258 -6.28 34.17 -49.53
N ARG A 259 -6.64 33.86 -48.29
CA ARG A 259 -8.02 33.91 -47.82
C ARG A 259 -8.01 34.74 -46.55
N GLN A 260 -8.64 35.91 -46.60
CA GLN A 260 -8.76 36.88 -45.49
C GLN A 260 -8.98 36.14 -44.17
N ALA A 261 -7.98 36.11 -43.30
CA ALA A 261 -8.08 35.46 -42.00
C ALA A 261 -9.09 36.24 -41.15
N LYS A 262 -10.33 35.74 -41.14
CA LYS A 262 -11.42 36.24 -40.32
C LYS A 262 -11.40 35.53 -38.98
N CYS A 263 -11.71 36.26 -37.91
CA CYS A 263 -11.99 35.70 -36.60
C CYS A 263 -13.09 34.64 -36.72
N PHE A 264 -12.81 33.38 -36.43
CA PHE A 264 -13.80 32.29 -36.45
C PHE A 264 -14.96 32.48 -35.44
N ILE A 265 -14.87 33.44 -34.52
CA ILE A 265 -15.90 33.68 -33.49
C ILE A 265 -16.88 34.78 -33.93
N CYS A 266 -16.42 35.80 -34.64
CA CYS A 266 -17.27 36.95 -35.05
C CYS A 266 -17.12 37.34 -36.52
N GLU A 267 -16.38 36.55 -37.30
CA GLU A 267 -16.09 36.70 -38.72
C GLU A 267 -15.43 38.03 -39.14
N SER A 268 -14.97 38.83 -38.17
CA SER A 268 -14.24 40.06 -38.43
C SER A 268 -12.83 39.79 -38.93
N THR A 269 -12.37 40.54 -39.93
CA THR A 269 -10.97 40.52 -40.39
C THR A 269 -10.04 41.39 -39.54
N SER A 270 -10.55 42.12 -38.55
CA SER A 270 -9.76 43.10 -37.79
C SER A 270 -8.89 42.48 -36.69
N HIS A 271 -9.15 41.24 -36.30
CA HIS A 271 -8.45 40.56 -35.22
C HIS A 271 -8.56 39.04 -35.36
N LEU A 272 -7.66 38.31 -34.69
CA LEU A 272 -7.70 36.85 -34.58
C LEU A 272 -8.59 36.41 -33.41
N CYS A 273 -9.11 35.17 -33.44
CA CYS A 273 -10.05 34.62 -32.45
C CYS A 273 -9.67 34.87 -30.99
N ARG A 274 -8.38 34.77 -30.67
CA ARG A 274 -7.85 34.91 -29.31
C ARG A 274 -8.01 36.32 -28.74
N TYR A 275 -8.20 37.32 -29.60
CA TYR A 275 -8.41 38.72 -29.22
C TYR A 275 -9.84 39.18 -29.51
N CYS A 276 -10.76 38.23 -29.74
CA CYS A 276 -12.16 38.54 -29.99
C CYS A 276 -12.84 39.03 -28.70
N PRO A 277 -13.57 40.15 -28.72
CA PRO A 277 -14.34 40.63 -27.56
C PRO A 277 -15.33 39.59 -27.01
N PHE A 278 -15.78 38.65 -27.85
CA PHE A 278 -16.71 37.57 -27.48
C PHE A 278 -16.01 36.25 -27.10
N TYR A 279 -14.68 36.21 -27.06
CA TYR A 279 -13.89 35.00 -26.82
C TYR A 279 -14.23 34.30 -25.50
N LEU A 280 -14.41 35.07 -24.42
CA LEU A 280 -14.71 34.50 -23.09
C LEU A 280 -16.09 33.84 -23.04
N ARG A 281 -17.07 34.39 -23.75
CA ARG A 281 -18.43 33.83 -23.84
C ARG A 281 -18.45 32.56 -24.69
N TYR A 282 -17.80 32.59 -25.85
CA TYR A 282 -17.61 31.42 -26.72
C TYR A 282 -16.96 30.25 -25.96
N LYS A 283 -15.96 30.53 -25.12
CA LYS A 283 -15.29 29.51 -24.30
C LYS A 283 -16.22 28.90 -23.23
N GLN A 284 -17.11 29.67 -22.63
CA GLN A 284 -18.04 29.17 -21.61
C GLN A 284 -19.16 28.31 -22.20
N GLU A 285 -19.64 28.67 -23.40
CA GLU A 285 -20.70 27.93 -24.11
C GLU A 285 -20.18 26.58 -24.65
N ASN A 286 -18.94 26.53 -25.14
CA ASN A 286 -18.33 25.29 -25.66
C ASN A 286 -17.69 24.39 -24.60
N ALA A 287 -17.35 24.90 -23.40
CA ALA A 287 -16.85 24.08 -22.30
C ALA A 287 -17.90 23.10 -21.73
N ARG A 288 -19.18 23.21 -22.12
CA ARG A 288 -20.27 22.32 -21.67
C ARG A 288 -20.44 21.07 -22.55
N HIS A 289 -19.76 20.97 -23.69
CA HIS A 289 -19.86 19.82 -24.60
C HIS A 289 -18.70 18.80 -24.47
N ASP A 290 -17.69 19.06 -23.64
CA ASP A 290 -16.53 18.18 -23.48
C ASP A 290 -16.73 16.97 -22.53
N ASN A 291 -17.94 16.77 -21.97
CA ASN A 291 -18.18 15.71 -20.98
C ASN A 291 -18.97 14.48 -21.48
N THR A 292 -19.13 14.30 -22.79
CA THR A 292 -19.69 13.06 -23.37
C THR A 292 -18.90 12.66 -24.62
N GLY A 293 -18.09 11.60 -24.53
CA GLY A 293 -17.54 10.97 -25.75
C GLY A 293 -16.17 10.31 -25.64
N GLY A 294 -15.81 9.71 -24.51
CA GLY A 294 -14.69 8.77 -24.46
C GLY A 294 -15.14 7.34 -24.77
N GLN A 295 -15.49 7.02 -26.02
CA GLN A 295 -15.55 5.65 -26.52
C GLN A 295 -15.06 5.59 -27.97
N GLN A 296 -13.91 4.92 -28.15
CA GLN A 296 -13.53 3.96 -29.21
C GLN A 296 -13.95 4.28 -30.67
N GLY A 297 -13.09 4.19 -31.68
CA GLY A 297 -11.84 3.45 -31.79
C GLY A 297 -11.16 3.72 -33.14
N SER A 298 -9.94 3.21 -33.23
CA SER A 298 -9.01 3.35 -34.34
C SER A 298 -9.16 2.18 -35.32
N LYS A 299 -8.90 2.45 -36.62
CA LYS A 299 -8.29 1.61 -37.67
C LYS A 299 -9.11 1.26 -38.93
N ASP A 300 -8.53 1.73 -40.03
CA ASP A 300 -8.14 1.00 -41.26
C ASP A 300 -9.26 0.46 -42.16
N GLN A 301 -9.48 1.02 -43.35
CA GLN A 301 -8.77 0.88 -44.65
C GLN A 301 -9.57 -0.01 -45.60
N ASP A 302 -9.77 0.54 -46.81
CA ASP A 302 -9.79 -0.12 -48.10
C ASP A 302 -10.64 -1.39 -48.29
N ASN A 303 -11.77 -1.24 -48.98
CA ASN A 303 -12.13 -2.22 -50.02
C ASN A 303 -12.96 -1.59 -51.14
N ARG A 304 -12.28 -1.27 -52.25
CA ARG A 304 -12.89 -1.18 -53.58
C ARG A 304 -12.74 -2.55 -54.24
N ASN A 305 -13.83 -3.29 -54.44
CA ASN A 305 -13.95 -4.12 -55.64
C ASN A 305 -15.42 -4.43 -55.99
N SER A 306 -15.80 -3.97 -57.17
CA SER A 306 -16.62 -4.59 -58.22
C SER A 306 -17.39 -5.88 -57.90
N GLN A 307 -18.70 -5.91 -58.18
CA GLN A 307 -19.26 -6.63 -59.33
C GLN A 307 -20.78 -6.43 -59.47
N SER A 308 -21.18 -6.29 -60.74
CA SER A 308 -22.53 -6.22 -61.29
C SER A 308 -23.25 -7.58 -61.23
N ILE A 309 -24.59 -7.53 -61.29
CA ILE A 309 -25.60 -8.50 -61.80
C ILE A 309 -26.75 -8.59 -60.77
N ASN A 310 -28.04 -8.59 -61.07
CA ASN A 310 -28.93 -8.20 -62.18
C ASN A 310 -30.35 -8.55 -61.66
N GLN A 311 -31.39 -7.88 -62.19
CA GLN A 311 -32.83 -8.25 -62.12
C GLN A 311 -33.51 -8.13 -60.74
N GLY A 312 -34.73 -7.62 -60.58
CA GLY A 312 -35.71 -7.11 -61.50
C GLY A 312 -37.01 -6.85 -60.72
N ASN A 313 -37.65 -5.71 -61.02
CA ASN A 313 -39.08 -5.55 -61.19
C ASN A 313 -40.09 -5.67 -60.01
N PHE A 314 -41.07 -4.76 -60.08
CA PHE A 314 -42.42 -4.73 -59.49
C PHE A 314 -42.72 -3.89 -58.22
N SER A 315 -43.35 -2.74 -58.52
CA SER A 315 -44.63 -2.28 -57.96
C SER A 315 -44.66 -1.42 -56.68
N SER A 316 -44.78 -0.11 -56.90
CA SER A 316 -45.75 0.79 -56.22
C SER A 316 -47.19 0.24 -56.37
N PRO A 317 -48.24 0.63 -55.59
CA PRO A 317 -48.47 2.03 -55.17
C PRO A 317 -49.33 2.31 -53.92
N LEU A 318 -49.59 3.62 -53.71
CA LEU A 318 -50.67 4.31 -52.97
C LEU A 318 -50.53 4.34 -51.44
N ALA A 319 -50.34 5.48 -50.78
CA ALA A 319 -51.12 6.73 -50.77
C ALA A 319 -52.57 6.54 -50.31
N ARG A 320 -52.78 6.70 -49.00
CA ARG A 320 -53.85 7.50 -48.41
C ARG A 320 -53.41 7.97 -47.03
#